data_AF-X1DLQ6-F1
#
_entry.id   AF-X1DLQ6-F1
#
_cell.length_a   1.000
_cell.length_b   1.000
_cell.length_c   1.000
_cell.angle_alpha   90.00
_cell.angle_beta   90.00
_cell.angle_gamma   90.00
#
_symmetry.space_group_name_H-M   'P 1'
#
loop_
_entity.id
_entity.type
_entity.pdbx_description
1 polymer ?
#
loop_
_entity_poly.entity_id
_entity_poly.type
_entity_poly.pdbx_seq_one_letter_code
_entity_poly.pdbx_strand_id
1 'polypeptide(L)'
;MKVLVACEFSGIVRDAFAARGHNAWSCDLLPTEKPGQHIQGDVLEILDDGWDLMIAHPPCTYLSNAGALLTAYNPSLPYPLLLLA
;
A
#
# COMPACT_ATOMS: atom_id res chain seq x y z
N MET A 1 -13.47 3.40 -14.17
CA MET A 1 -12.85 2.21 -13.55
C MET A 1 -12.72 2.44 -12.06
N LYS A 2 -12.97 1.40 -11.27
CA LYS A 2 -12.72 1.31 -9.84
C LYS A 2 -11.29 0.80 -9.63
N VAL A 3 -10.42 1.64 -9.08
CA VAL A 3 -8.97 1.34 -8.92
C VAL A 3 -8.65 1.25 -7.43
N LEU A 4 -8.00 0.17 -7.02
CA LEU A 4 -7.45 -0.02 -5.68
C LEU A 4 -5.94 0.19 -5.71
N VAL A 5 -5.45 1.12 -4.90
CA VAL A 5 -4.03 1.28 -4.61
C VAL A 5 -3.76 0.72 -3.21
N ALA A 6 -3.34 -0.54 -3.15
CA ALA A 6 -3.07 -1.30 -1.93
C ALA A 6 -1.70 -0.95 -1.33
N CYS A 7 -1.63 -0.93 0.01
CA CYS A 7 -0.46 -0.51 0.80
C CYS A 7 0.01 0.90 0.39
N GLU A 8 -0.92 1.85 0.31
CA GLU A 8 -0.61 3.24 -0.03
C GLU A 8 -1.21 4.25 0.95
N PHE A 9 -0.35 4.81 1.80
CA PHE A 9 -0.67 5.94 2.66
C PHE A 9 -0.35 7.31 2.03
N SER A 10 0.49 7.38 0.98
CA SER A 10 0.94 8.66 0.41
C SER A 10 -0.11 9.43 -0.42
N GLY A 11 -1.12 8.74 -0.95
CA GLY A 11 -2.13 9.29 -1.86
C GLY A 11 -1.63 9.61 -3.28
N ILE A 12 -0.34 9.41 -3.60
CA ILE A 12 0.25 9.86 -4.87
C ILE A 12 -0.35 9.15 -6.09
N VAL A 13 -0.42 7.83 -6.05
CA VAL A 13 -0.91 7.04 -7.18
C VAL A 13 -2.43 7.15 -7.25
N ARG A 14 -3.11 7.12 -6.10
CA ARG A 14 -4.55 7.37 -6.01
C ARG A 14 -4.94 8.69 -6.68
N ASP A 15 -4.29 9.79 -6.30
CA ASP A 15 -4.60 11.12 -6.83
C ASP A 15 -4.33 11.21 -8.33
N ALA A 16 -3.29 10.54 -8.83
CA ALA A 16 -2.98 10.48 -10.26
C ALA A 16 -4.09 9.77 -11.07
N PHE A 17 -4.66 8.68 -10.53
CA PHE A 17 -5.80 8.02 -11.16
C PHE A 17 -7.09 8.86 -11.03
N ALA A 18 -7.34 9.47 -9.88
CA ALA A 18 -8.49 10.34 -9.66
C ALA A 18 -8.48 11.54 -10.63
N ALA A 19 -7.32 12.16 -10.85
CA ALA A 19 -7.15 13.26 -11.81
C ALA A 19 -7.48 12.89 -13.27
N ARG A 20 -7.48 11.59 -13.60
CA ARG A 20 -7.86 11.06 -14.92
C ARG A 20 -9.32 10.59 -14.98
N GLY A 21 -10.11 10.85 -13.94
CA GLY A 21 -11.53 10.51 -13.89
C GLY A 21 -11.84 9.07 -13.45
N HIS A 22 -10.88 8.38 -12.82
CA HIS A 22 -11.12 7.05 -12.24
C HIS A 22 -11.65 7.14 -10.80
N ASN A 23 -12.47 6.16 -10.39
CA ASN A 23 -12.89 5.99 -9.00
C ASN A 23 -11.76 5.28 -8.25
N ALA A 24 -10.82 6.06 -7.71
CA ALA A 24 -9.55 5.55 -7.18
C ALA A 24 -9.52 5.66 -5.66
N TRP A 25 -9.30 4.52 -5.01
CA TRP A 25 -9.18 4.40 -3.56
C TRP A 25 -7.79 3.90 -3.20
N SER A 26 -7.23 4.42 -2.11
CA SER A 26 -6.07 3.79 -1.47
C SER A 26 -6.47 3.02 -0.22
N CYS A 27 -5.69 1.99 0.12
CA CYS A 27 -5.87 1.21 1.34
C CYS A 27 -4.52 0.96 2.00
N ASP A 28 -4.43 1.26 3.30
CA ASP A 28 -3.22 1.11 4.10
C ASP A 28 -3.61 0.94 5.57
N LEU A 29 -2.72 0.38 6.39
CA LEU A 29 -2.93 0.30 7.84
C LEU A 29 -2.66 1.67 8.50
N LEU A 30 -1.79 2.47 7.90
CA LEU A 30 -1.50 3.83 8.32
C LEU A 30 -2.54 4.82 7.79
N PRO A 31 -2.77 5.94 8.50
CA PRO A 31 -3.57 7.02 7.97
C PRO A 31 -2.91 7.66 6.74
N THR A 32 -3.73 8.00 5.75
CA THR A 32 -3.29 8.75 4.57
C THR A 32 -2.65 10.09 4.91
N GLU A 33 -1.56 10.44 4.22
CA GLU A 33 -0.91 11.76 4.31
C GLU A 33 -1.73 12.87 3.62
N LYS A 34 -2.62 12.48 2.69
CA LYS A 34 -3.43 13.39 1.90
C LYS A 34 -4.92 13.14 2.06
N PRO A 35 -5.75 14.19 2.11
CA PRO A 35 -7.20 14.04 2.03
C PRO A 35 -7.62 13.30 0.75
N GLY A 36 -8.67 12.50 0.82
CA GLY A 36 -9.19 11.77 -0.35
C GLY A 36 -9.82 10.43 0.03
N GLN A 37 -10.10 9.64 -1.00
CA GLN A 37 -10.67 8.30 -0.87
C GLN A 37 -9.62 7.34 -0.34
N HIS A 38 -9.69 7.04 0.95
CA HIS A 38 -8.74 6.19 1.64
C HIS A 38 -9.47 5.28 2.63
N ILE A 39 -9.13 3.99 2.60
CA ILE A 39 -9.61 2.97 3.53
C ILE A 39 -8.45 2.65 4.46
N GLN A 40 -8.59 2.99 5.73
CA GLN A 40 -7.61 2.60 6.73
C GLN A 40 -7.96 1.20 7.27
N GLY A 41 -7.13 0.19 6.99
CA GLY A 41 -7.41 -1.19 7.36
C GLY A 41 -6.57 -2.22 6.60
N ASP A 42 -6.84 -3.50 6.85
CA ASP A 42 -6.20 -4.60 6.14
C ASP A 42 -6.80 -4.72 4.73
N VAL A 43 -5.95 -4.59 3.71
CA VAL A 43 -6.38 -4.68 2.31
C VAL A 43 -6.98 -6.03 1.94
N LEU A 44 -6.61 -7.10 2.67
CA LEU A 44 -7.14 -8.44 2.44
C LEU A 44 -8.67 -8.51 2.65
N GLU A 45 -9.24 -7.62 3.46
CA GLU A 45 -10.68 -7.58 3.75
C GLU A 45 -11.51 -7.04 2.58
N ILE A 46 -10.88 -6.31 1.64
CA ILE A 46 -11.58 -5.59 0.56
C ILE A 46 -11.20 -6.06 -0.84
N LEU A 47 -10.39 -7.12 -0.97
CA LEU A 47 -9.91 -7.59 -2.29
C LEU A 47 -11.04 -7.95 -3.25
N ASP A 48 -12.15 -8.49 -2.73
CA ASP A 48 -13.28 -8.98 -3.50
C ASP A 48 -14.37 -7.92 -3.75
N ASP A 49 -14.13 -6.65 -3.43
CA ASP A 49 -15.10 -5.55 -3.58
C ASP A 49 -15.30 -5.07 -5.04
N GLY A 50 -14.96 -5.90 -6.03
CA GLY A 50 -15.20 -5.63 -7.44
C GLY A 50 -14.33 -4.50 -8.03
N TRP A 51 -13.03 -4.52 -7.72
CA TRP A 51 -12.06 -3.60 -8.33
C TRP A 51 -11.76 -3.99 -9.78
N ASP A 52 -11.68 -3.00 -10.68
CA ASP A 52 -11.29 -3.22 -12.08
C ASP A 52 -9.77 -3.36 -12.24
N LEU A 53 -9.01 -2.75 -11.33
CA LEU A 53 -7.55 -2.73 -11.32
C LEU A 53 -7.04 -2.61 -9.88
N MET A 54 -6.03 -3.39 -9.54
CA MET A 54 -5.28 -3.26 -8.28
C MET A 54 -3.80 -2.96 -8.57
N ILE A 55 -3.25 -2.00 -7.83
CA ILE A 55 -1.83 -1.69 -7.77
C ILE A 55 -1.40 -1.86 -6.32
N ALA A 56 -0.45 -2.76 -6.05
CA ALA A 56 0.01 -3.02 -4.70
C ALA A 56 1.45 -2.53 -4.52
N HIS A 57 1.69 -1.77 -3.44
CA HIS A 57 3.01 -1.31 -3.01
C HIS A 57 3.43 -2.02 -1.71
N PRO A 58 3.54 -3.36 -1.69
CA PRO A 58 3.95 -4.07 -0.49
C PRO A 58 5.34 -3.61 -0.03
N PRO A 59 5.66 -3.77 1.27
CA PRO A 59 6.91 -3.30 1.84
C PRO A 59 8.13 -3.84 1.08
N CYS A 60 8.96 -2.94 0.58
CA CYS A 60 10.12 -3.27 -0.25
C CYS A 60 11.25 -3.99 0.50
N THR A 61 11.17 -4.08 1.83
CA THR A 61 12.09 -4.82 2.70
C THR A 61 12.27 -6.27 2.25
N TYR A 62 11.20 -6.92 1.79
CA TYR A 62 11.26 -8.32 1.37
C TYR A 62 11.42 -8.50 -0.15
N LEU A 63 11.16 -7.45 -0.93
CA LEU A 63 11.23 -7.50 -2.39
C LEU A 63 12.57 -7.02 -2.95
N SER A 64 13.27 -6.16 -2.22
CA SER A 64 14.58 -5.65 -2.63
C SER A 64 15.71 -6.57 -2.18
N ASN A 65 16.70 -6.78 -3.05
CA ASN A 65 17.91 -7.53 -2.70
C ASN A 65 18.68 -6.88 -1.53
N ALA A 66 18.62 -5.54 -1.42
CA ALA A 66 19.20 -4.81 -0.29
C ALA A 66 18.50 -5.14 1.05
N GLY A 67 17.17 -5.23 1.05
CA GLY A 67 16.39 -5.64 2.23
C GLY A 67 16.59 -7.11 2.58
N ALA A 68 16.60 -8.00 1.59
CA ALA A 68 16.88 -9.43 1.78
C ALA A 68 18.28 -9.68 2.38
N LEU A 69 19.29 -8.92 1.94
CA LEU A 69 20.64 -8.98 2.50
C LEU A 69 20.64 -8.58 3.98
N LEU A 70 19.96 -7.49 4.35
CA LEU A 70 19.87 -7.05 5.75
C LEU A 70 19.20 -8.12 6.63
N THR A 71 18.11 -8.74 6.16
CA THR A 71 17.41 -9.82 6.88
C THR A 71 18.28 -11.06 7.05
N ALA A 72 19.08 -11.41 6.03
CA ALA A 72 20.00 -12.56 6.11
C ALA A 72 21.12 -12.37 7.15
N TYR A 73 21.58 -11.12 7.37
CA TYR A 73 22.65 -10.82 8.33
C TYR A 73 22.16 -10.59 9.77
N ASN A 74 20.90 -10.21 9.99
CA ASN A 74 20.38 -10.04 11.35
C ASN A 74 18.88 -10.41 11.44
N PRO A 75 18.55 -11.70 11.59
CA PRO A 75 17.17 -12.19 11.61
C PRO A 75 16.40 -11.79 12.89
N SER A 76 17.07 -11.24 13.91
CA SER A 76 16.49 -10.87 15.20
C SER A 76 16.20 -9.37 15.36
N LEU A 77 16.48 -8.53 14.37
CA LEU A 77 16.12 -7.11 14.46
C LEU A 77 14.59 -6.99 14.56
N PRO A 78 14.05 -6.40 15.64
CA PRO A 78 12.64 -6.06 15.67
C PRO A 78 12.45 -4.95 14.62
N TYR A 79 11.60 -5.16 13.63
CA TYR A 79 11.27 -4.17 12.61
C TYR A 79 9.90 -3.56 12.96
N PRO A 80 9.77 -2.65 13.93
CA PRO A 80 8.47 -2.31 14.50
C PRO A 80 7.78 -1.17 13.75
N LEU A 81 8.30 -0.72 12.60
CA LEU A 81 7.81 0.52 11.96
C LEU A 81 7.61 0.47 10.44
N LEU A 82 7.99 -0.62 9.76
CA LEU A 82 7.91 -0.71 8.28
C LEU A 82 7.16 -1.96 7.79
N LEU A 83 6.54 -2.72 8.70
CA LEU A 83 5.70 -3.88 8.37
C LEU A 83 4.20 -3.56 8.37
N LEU A 84 3.84 -2.31 8.68
CA LEU A 84 2.45 -1.86 8.82
C LEU A 84 2.14 -0.69 7.88
N ALA A 85 2.88 -0.53 6.79
CA ALA A 85 2.59 0.39 5.70
C ALA A 85 2.70 -0.39 4.38
#